data_AF-A0A0M0JKH9-F1
#
_entry.id   AF-A0A0M0JKH9-F1
#
_cell.length_a   1.000
_cell.length_b   1.000
_cell.length_c   1.000
_cell.angle_alpha   90.00
_cell.angle_beta   90.00
_cell.angle_gamma   90.00
#
_symmetry.space_group_name_H-M   'P 1'
#
loop_
_entity.id
_entity.type
_entity.pdbx_description
1 polymer ?
#
loop_
_entity_poly.entity_id
_entity_poly.type
_entity_poly.pdbx_seq_one_letter_code
_entity_poly.pdbx_strand_id
1 'polypeptide(L)'
;MDESGNGYLETDEIKKAFFKFTGAAKSFAINVAEAYKATEALRQKAQLVARVVEHTENAEQANADLEAGRIGSIKAILGDKMISKGLKEADLALRWSGKSGEISQADFRREVIALIGPTAILEEVDALFAELDKDGGGSLGRDELKEALISLKREAEAKKLAVRELGLQYIQLFKKMKVAQAEFAKDQKVEDDAAKEETKREAQEAQERAAAEAEAKQARAAAKAEKLATKEAEEQAMADKILAKRRGLSGSLSLS
;
A
#
# COMPACT_ATOMS: atom_id res chain seq x y z
N MET A 1 59.43 44.24 31.81
CA MET A 1 58.08 44.80 31.67
C MET A 1 57.80 44.80 30.20
N ASP A 2 57.15 43.74 29.72
CA ASP A 2 56.76 43.62 28.33
C ASP A 2 55.25 43.83 28.30
N GLU A 3 54.83 44.76 27.45
CA GLU A 3 53.49 45.31 27.44
C GLU A 3 52.50 44.23 27.05
N SER A 4 51.53 44.00 27.93
CA SER A 4 50.39 43.11 27.75
C SER A 4 49.69 43.41 26.42
N GLY A 5 49.94 42.53 25.45
CA GLY A 5 49.21 42.47 24.19
C GLY A 5 47.72 42.44 24.49
N ASN A 6 47.05 43.53 24.12
CA ASN A 6 45.65 43.81 24.38
C ASN A 6 44.78 42.72 23.72
N GLY A 7 44.48 41.65 24.46
CA GLY A 7 43.73 40.46 24.01
C GLY A 7 42.22 40.70 23.84
N TYR A 8 41.83 41.92 23.50
CA TYR A 8 40.44 42.25 23.15
C TYR A 8 40.27 42.00 21.66
N LEU A 9 39.40 41.05 21.32
CA LEU A 9 38.91 40.86 19.95
C LEU A 9 38.47 42.22 19.39
N GLU A 10 38.99 42.59 18.21
CA GLU A 10 38.57 43.81 17.54
C GLU A 10 37.05 43.79 17.35
N THR A 11 36.41 44.95 17.50
CA THR A 11 34.94 45.05 17.44
C THR A 11 34.34 44.48 16.15
N ASP A 12 35.12 44.44 15.06
CA ASP A 12 34.72 43.84 13.80
C ASP A 12 34.81 42.31 13.77
N GLU A 13 35.72 41.70 14.54
CA GLU A 13 35.75 40.24 14.73
C GLU A 13 34.57 39.77 15.57
N ILE A 14 34.21 40.53 16.61
CA ILE A 14 33.01 40.27 17.44
C ILE A 14 31.74 40.37 16.58
N LYS A 15 31.62 41.39 15.72
CA LYS A 15 30.48 41.52 14.79
C LYS A 15 30.43 40.36 13.79
N LYS A 16 31.56 39.95 13.21
CA LYS A 16 31.63 38.79 12.30
C LYS A 16 31.23 37.49 13.00
N ALA A 17 31.70 37.27 14.23
CA ALA A 17 31.35 36.10 15.03
C ALA A 17 29.85 36.10 15.39
N PHE A 18 29.30 37.25 15.78
CA PHE A 18 27.86 37.40 16.05
C PHE A 18 27.00 37.18 14.80
N PHE A 19 27.43 37.69 13.63
CA PHE A 19 26.71 37.46 12.38
C PHE A 19 26.73 35.98 11.95
N LYS A 20 27.87 35.31 12.11
CA LYS A 20 27.97 33.85 11.90
C LYS A 20 27.09 33.07 12.86
N PHE A 21 27.11 33.42 14.15
CA PHE A 21 26.30 32.77 15.17
C PHE A 21 24.80 32.95 14.92
N THR A 22 24.35 34.18 14.63
CA THR A 22 22.95 34.44 14.32
C THR A 22 22.51 33.78 13.01
N GLY A 23 23.39 33.70 12.01
CA GLY A 23 23.17 32.91 10.80
C GLY A 23 23.00 31.41 11.09
N ALA A 24 23.88 30.82 11.91
CA ALA A 24 23.81 29.42 12.31
C ALA A 24 22.57 29.11 13.18
N ALA A 25 22.18 30.03 14.07
CA ALA A 25 20.97 29.88 14.88
C ALA A 25 19.71 29.91 14.01
N LYS A 26 19.66 30.77 12.99
CA LYS A 26 18.56 30.82 12.02
C LYS A 26 18.47 29.53 11.19
N SER A 27 19.59 29.04 10.65
CA SER A 27 19.58 27.80 9.88
C SER A 27 19.18 26.60 10.74
N PHE A 28 19.66 26.53 12.00
CA PHE A 28 19.24 25.51 12.94
C PHE A 28 17.72 25.55 13.20
N ALA A 29 17.15 26.73 13.44
CA ALA A 29 15.71 26.87 13.66
C ALA A 29 14.88 26.42 12.44
N ILE A 30 15.34 26.71 11.22
CA ILE A 30 14.72 26.24 9.97
C ILE A 30 14.77 24.71 9.89
N ASN A 31 15.94 24.11 10.10
CA ASN A 31 16.12 22.66 10.05
C ASN A 31 15.24 21.93 11.08
N VAL A 32 15.13 22.48 12.29
CA VAL A 32 14.25 21.92 13.33
C VAL A 32 12.79 22.00 12.90
N ALA A 33 12.33 23.13 12.36
CA ALA A 33 10.97 23.27 11.85
C ALA A 33 10.65 22.29 10.70
N GLU A 34 11.61 22.05 9.81
CA GLU A 34 11.51 21.05 8.74
C GLU A 34 11.43 19.63 9.30
N ALA A 35 12.27 19.28 10.27
CA ALA A 35 12.24 17.98 10.93
C ALA A 35 10.89 17.71 11.64
N TYR A 36 10.30 18.73 12.28
CA TYR A 36 8.97 18.62 12.87
C TYR A 36 7.89 18.34 11.83
N LYS A 37 7.91 19.05 10.69
CA LYS A 37 6.97 18.81 9.59
C LYS A 37 7.10 17.39 9.03
N ALA A 38 8.33 16.91 8.83
CA ALA A 38 8.59 15.54 8.36
C ALA A 38 8.07 14.50 9.36
N THR A 39 8.29 14.72 10.65
CA THR A 39 7.79 13.82 11.72
C THR A 39 6.26 13.75 11.72
N GLU A 40 5.59 14.89 11.54
CA GLU A 40 4.12 14.93 11.52
C GLU A 40 3.55 14.25 10.27
N ALA A 41 4.19 14.43 9.10
CA ALA A 41 3.82 13.72 7.88
C ALA A 41 3.95 12.20 8.06
N LEU A 42 5.04 11.71 8.68
CA LEU A 42 5.23 10.29 8.98
C LEU A 42 4.14 9.75 9.93
N ARG A 43 3.72 10.54 10.93
CA ARG A 43 2.62 10.14 11.82
C ARG A 43 1.29 10.03 11.08
N GLN A 44 0.96 11.00 10.23
CA GLN A 44 -0.25 10.96 9.42
C GLN A 44 -0.26 9.73 8.49
N LYS A 45 0.89 9.43 7.87
CA LYS A 45 1.06 8.22 7.06
C LYS A 45 0.88 6.94 7.87
N ALA A 46 1.50 6.86 9.05
CA ALA A 46 1.33 5.72 9.95
C ALA A 46 -0.14 5.50 10.34
N GLN A 47 -0.88 6.59 10.62
CA GLN A 47 -2.32 6.52 10.89
C GLN A 47 -3.13 6.05 9.68
N LEU A 48 -2.77 6.49 8.47
CA LEU A 48 -3.43 6.05 7.24
C LEU A 48 -3.20 4.56 7.00
N VAL A 49 -1.96 4.09 7.13
CA VAL A 49 -1.62 2.65 7.03
C VAL A 49 -2.37 1.84 8.07
N ALA A 50 -2.39 2.29 9.33
CA ALA A 50 -3.13 1.62 10.40
C ALA A 50 -4.62 1.48 10.07
N ARG A 51 -5.27 2.53 9.56
CA ARG A 51 -6.67 2.48 9.12
C ARG A 51 -6.90 1.51 7.98
N VAL A 52 -5.99 1.44 7.01
CA VAL A 52 -6.08 0.49 5.90
C VAL A 52 -6.01 -0.95 6.41
N VAL A 53 -5.05 -1.25 7.29
CA VAL A 53 -4.88 -2.57 7.90
C VAL A 53 -6.14 -2.95 8.66
N GLU A 54 -6.57 -2.10 9.60
CA GLU A 54 -7.75 -2.34 10.43
C GLU A 54 -9.01 -2.60 9.59
N HIS A 55 -9.29 -1.78 8.58
CA HIS A 55 -10.48 -1.98 7.75
C HIS A 55 -10.38 -3.18 6.82
N THR A 56 -9.17 -3.56 6.40
CA THR A 56 -8.95 -4.77 5.60
C THR A 56 -9.19 -6.02 6.46
N GLU A 57 -8.57 -6.09 7.64
CA GLU A 57 -8.76 -7.20 8.58
C GLU A 57 -10.24 -7.37 8.97
N ASN A 58 -10.93 -6.28 9.28
CA ASN A 58 -12.35 -6.33 9.61
C ASN A 58 -13.21 -6.83 8.43
N ALA A 59 -12.91 -6.41 7.20
CA ALA A 59 -13.63 -6.86 6.02
C ALA A 59 -13.37 -8.34 5.73
N GLU A 60 -12.12 -8.80 5.90
CA GLU A 60 -11.73 -10.20 5.74
C GLU A 60 -12.39 -11.10 6.78
N GLN A 61 -12.38 -10.69 8.06
CA GLN A 61 -13.05 -11.43 9.12
C GLN A 61 -14.56 -11.51 8.88
N ALA A 62 -15.21 -10.40 8.53
CA ALA A 62 -16.64 -10.41 8.22
C ALA A 62 -16.99 -11.25 6.99
N ASN A 63 -16.07 -11.34 6.01
CA ASN A 63 -16.24 -12.25 4.88
C ASN A 63 -16.10 -13.72 5.32
N ALA A 64 -15.13 -14.03 6.17
CA ALA A 64 -14.96 -15.37 6.73
C ALA A 64 -16.19 -15.80 7.55
N ASP A 65 -16.74 -14.90 8.37
CA ASP A 65 -17.98 -15.13 9.13
C ASP A 65 -19.17 -15.35 8.20
N LEU A 66 -19.28 -14.57 7.11
CA LEU A 66 -20.31 -14.74 6.10
C LEU A 66 -20.22 -16.11 5.40
N GLU A 67 -19.02 -16.53 4.98
CA GLU A 67 -18.82 -17.84 4.38
C GLU A 67 -19.11 -18.96 5.37
N ALA A 68 -18.67 -18.82 6.63
CA ALA A 68 -18.99 -19.77 7.69
C ALA A 68 -20.51 -19.86 7.92
N GLY A 69 -21.23 -18.73 7.96
CA GLY A 69 -22.69 -18.71 8.10
C GLY A 69 -23.44 -19.31 6.90
N ARG A 70 -22.86 -19.28 5.69
CA ARG A 70 -23.43 -19.95 4.52
C ARG A 70 -23.39 -21.47 4.66
N ILE A 71 -22.40 -22.00 5.36
CA ILE A 71 -22.37 -23.41 5.77
C ILE A 71 -23.41 -23.57 6.88
N GLY A 72 -24.51 -24.25 6.57
CA GLY A 72 -25.60 -24.44 7.54
C GLY A 72 -25.45 -25.75 8.27
N SER A 73 -26.10 -25.87 9.43
CA SER A 73 -26.37 -27.18 10.03
C SER A 73 -27.19 -28.05 9.08
N ILE A 74 -27.09 -29.37 9.22
CA ILE A 74 -27.90 -30.33 8.46
C ILE A 74 -29.41 -30.01 8.59
N LYS A 75 -29.85 -29.51 9.75
CA LYS A 75 -31.23 -29.04 9.98
C LYS A 75 -31.62 -27.87 9.09
N ALA A 76 -30.80 -26.83 9.06
CA ALA A 76 -31.07 -25.65 8.26
C ALA A 76 -31.08 -26.00 6.76
N ILE A 77 -30.15 -26.86 6.33
CA ILE A 77 -30.08 -27.34 4.94
C ILE A 77 -31.32 -28.17 4.59
N LEU A 78 -31.68 -29.13 5.45
CA LEU A 78 -32.87 -29.95 5.26
C LEU A 78 -34.14 -29.10 5.23
N GLY A 79 -34.29 -28.19 6.18
CA GLY A 79 -35.41 -27.25 6.26
C GLY A 79 -35.55 -26.38 5.02
N ASP A 80 -34.44 -25.83 4.50
CA ASP A 80 -34.43 -25.03 3.27
C ASP A 80 -34.88 -25.85 2.05
N LYS A 81 -34.42 -27.11 1.94
CA LYS A 81 -34.89 -28.02 0.88
C LYS A 81 -36.37 -28.38 1.03
N MET A 82 -36.85 -28.59 2.25
CA MET A 82 -38.27 -28.85 2.52
C MET A 82 -39.15 -27.66 2.14
N ILE A 83 -38.73 -26.42 2.47
CA ILE A 83 -39.42 -25.18 2.07
C ILE A 83 -39.42 -25.06 0.55
N SER A 84 -38.26 -25.20 -0.09
CA SER A 84 -38.09 -25.06 -1.53
C SER A 84 -38.94 -26.04 -2.35
N LYS A 85 -39.13 -27.26 -1.85
CA LYS A 85 -39.98 -28.28 -2.49
C LYS A 85 -41.44 -28.23 -2.05
N GLY A 86 -41.81 -27.34 -1.13
CA GLY A 86 -43.16 -27.22 -0.60
C GLY A 86 -43.64 -28.46 0.17
N LEU A 87 -42.71 -29.21 0.80
CA LEU A 87 -43.04 -30.45 1.50
C LEU A 87 -43.89 -30.17 2.76
N LYS A 88 -44.96 -30.94 2.90
CA LYS A 88 -45.85 -30.96 4.07
C LYS A 88 -45.66 -32.25 4.86
N GLU A 89 -46.13 -32.24 6.11
CA GLU A 89 -46.16 -33.42 6.99
C GLU A 89 -46.78 -34.64 6.30
N ALA A 90 -47.93 -34.46 5.63
CA ALA A 90 -48.59 -35.54 4.89
C ALA A 90 -47.74 -36.09 3.73
N ASP A 91 -46.95 -35.23 3.06
CA ASP A 91 -46.06 -35.66 1.98
C ASP A 91 -44.90 -36.48 2.54
N LEU A 92 -44.35 -36.09 3.69
CA LEU A 92 -43.31 -36.83 4.40
C LEU A 92 -43.84 -38.18 4.85
N ALA A 93 -44.96 -38.21 5.57
CA ALA A 93 -45.56 -39.44 6.05
C ALA A 93 -45.91 -40.40 4.92
N LEU A 94 -46.39 -39.91 3.77
CA LEU A 94 -46.75 -40.78 2.64
C LEU A 94 -45.53 -41.24 1.82
N ARG A 95 -44.59 -40.34 1.52
CA ARG A 95 -43.47 -40.66 0.62
C ARG A 95 -42.32 -41.34 1.34
N TRP A 96 -41.99 -40.88 2.55
CA TRP A 96 -40.78 -41.33 3.23
C TRP A 96 -41.01 -42.61 4.01
N SER A 97 -42.20 -42.84 4.58
CA SER A 97 -42.52 -44.10 5.29
C SER A 97 -42.64 -45.33 4.38
N GLY A 98 -42.61 -45.14 3.05
CA GLY A 98 -42.88 -46.18 2.06
C GLY A 98 -44.35 -46.61 2.05
N LYS A 99 -44.84 -47.24 3.13
CA LYS A 99 -46.21 -47.74 3.33
C LYS A 99 -46.68 -47.84 4.79
N SER A 100 -45.82 -47.68 5.79
CA SER A 100 -46.16 -47.87 7.22
C SER A 100 -46.92 -46.70 7.84
N GLY A 101 -46.75 -45.49 7.28
CA GLY A 101 -47.24 -44.25 7.91
C GLY A 101 -46.30 -43.67 8.97
N GLU A 102 -45.25 -44.41 9.33
CA GLU A 102 -44.19 -44.02 10.27
C GLU A 102 -42.83 -44.09 9.58
N ILE A 103 -41.96 -43.11 9.81
CA ILE A 103 -40.66 -43.04 9.11
C ILE A 103 -39.58 -43.70 9.97
N SER A 104 -39.06 -44.84 9.53
CA SER A 104 -37.91 -45.48 10.19
C SER A 104 -36.63 -44.66 10.02
N GLN A 105 -35.62 -44.89 10.86
CA GLN A 105 -34.31 -44.25 10.71
C GLN A 105 -33.68 -44.50 9.33
N ALA A 106 -33.82 -45.72 8.80
CA ALA A 106 -33.30 -46.07 7.48
C ALA A 106 -34.00 -45.31 6.34
N ASP A 107 -35.32 -45.14 6.46
CA ASP A 107 -36.11 -44.37 5.51
C ASP A 107 -35.75 -42.88 5.55
N PHE A 108 -35.68 -42.31 6.76
CA PHE A 108 -35.28 -40.92 6.96
C PHE A 108 -33.90 -40.65 6.34
N ARG A 109 -32.91 -41.50 6.64
CA ARG A 109 -31.56 -41.38 6.10
C ARG A 109 -31.55 -41.40 4.57
N ARG A 110 -32.25 -42.37 3.95
CA ARG A 110 -32.34 -42.47 2.48
C ARG A 110 -32.89 -41.19 1.86
N GLU A 111 -34.00 -40.70 2.39
CA GLU A 111 -34.71 -39.55 1.82
C GLU A 111 -33.97 -38.22 2.06
N VAL A 112 -33.34 -38.04 3.22
CA VAL A 112 -32.51 -36.88 3.52
C VAL A 112 -31.30 -36.81 2.58
N ILE A 113 -30.60 -37.94 2.37
CA ILE A 113 -29.48 -38.01 1.41
C ILE A 113 -29.97 -37.74 -0.01
N ALA A 114 -31.12 -38.28 -0.41
CA ALA A 114 -31.70 -38.01 -1.72
C ALA A 114 -32.08 -36.53 -1.92
N LEU A 115 -32.41 -35.81 -0.83
CA LEU A 115 -32.84 -34.43 -0.87
C LEU A 115 -31.68 -33.42 -0.82
N ILE A 116 -30.68 -33.69 0.01
CA ILE A 116 -29.54 -32.80 0.26
C ILE A 116 -28.36 -33.14 -0.66
N GLY A 117 -28.22 -34.41 -1.07
CA GLY A 117 -27.16 -34.90 -1.92
C GLY A 117 -25.95 -35.46 -1.14
N PRO A 118 -24.83 -35.71 -1.83
CA PRO A 118 -23.65 -36.39 -1.27
C PRO A 118 -22.90 -35.59 -0.19
N THR A 119 -23.31 -34.35 0.07
CA THR A 119 -22.77 -33.50 1.14
C THR A 119 -23.36 -33.83 2.51
N ALA A 120 -24.39 -34.68 2.58
CA ALA A 120 -24.96 -35.11 3.86
C ALA A 120 -24.00 -36.08 4.57
N ILE A 121 -23.56 -35.70 5.76
CA ILE A 121 -22.73 -36.54 6.64
C ILE A 121 -23.67 -37.51 7.37
N LEU A 122 -23.39 -38.81 7.29
CA LEU A 122 -24.30 -39.86 7.74
C LEU A 122 -24.58 -39.75 9.24
N GLU A 123 -23.51 -39.49 10.00
CA GLU A 123 -23.53 -39.33 11.45
C GLU A 123 -24.39 -38.13 11.87
N GLU A 124 -24.35 -37.03 11.11
CA GLU A 124 -25.19 -35.85 11.38
C GLU A 124 -26.66 -36.12 11.06
N VAL A 125 -26.95 -36.91 10.02
CA VAL A 125 -28.31 -37.31 9.66
C VAL A 125 -28.90 -38.24 10.73
N ASP A 126 -28.11 -39.16 11.25
CA ASP A 126 -28.53 -40.06 12.34
C ASP A 126 -28.73 -39.29 13.66
N ALA A 127 -27.82 -38.38 13.99
CA ALA A 127 -27.96 -37.52 15.15
C ALA A 127 -29.23 -36.64 15.05
N LEU A 128 -29.52 -36.12 13.86
CA LEU A 128 -30.75 -35.39 13.61
C LEU A 128 -31.98 -36.29 13.82
N PHE A 129 -31.98 -37.51 13.30
CA PHE A 129 -33.09 -38.44 13.51
C PHE A 129 -33.35 -38.66 15.00
N ALA A 130 -32.31 -38.98 15.78
CA ALA A 130 -32.42 -39.20 17.21
C ALA A 130 -32.91 -37.98 18.01
N GLU A 131 -32.70 -36.77 17.49
CA GLU A 131 -33.26 -35.56 18.09
C GLU A 131 -34.75 -35.36 17.76
N LEU A 132 -35.19 -35.81 16.58
CA LEU A 132 -36.57 -35.70 16.15
C LEU A 132 -37.46 -36.80 16.75
N ASP A 133 -36.90 -37.98 17.00
CA ASP A 133 -37.53 -39.13 17.67
C ASP A 133 -37.52 -38.90 19.18
N LYS A 134 -38.58 -38.26 19.67
CA LYS A 134 -38.65 -37.80 21.07
C LYS A 134 -39.04 -38.92 22.02
N ASP A 135 -39.83 -39.87 21.54
CA ASP A 135 -40.24 -41.02 22.32
C ASP A 135 -39.22 -42.16 22.31
N GLY A 136 -38.25 -42.12 21.38
CA GLY A 136 -37.17 -43.10 21.26
C GLY A 136 -37.66 -44.43 20.67
N GLY A 137 -38.81 -44.43 20.00
CA GLY A 137 -39.45 -45.60 19.41
C GLY A 137 -38.71 -46.15 18.19
N GLY A 138 -37.74 -45.41 17.64
CA GLY A 138 -36.97 -45.78 16.45
C GLY A 138 -37.68 -45.44 15.13
N SER A 139 -38.78 -44.69 15.21
CA SER A 139 -39.59 -44.26 14.07
C SER A 139 -40.27 -42.94 14.34
N LEU A 140 -40.33 -42.05 13.35
CA LEU A 140 -41.02 -40.77 13.49
C LEU A 140 -42.51 -40.91 13.19
N GLY A 141 -43.30 -40.69 14.23
CA GLY A 141 -44.76 -40.63 14.15
C GLY A 141 -45.28 -39.31 13.59
N ARG A 142 -46.59 -39.21 13.36
CA ARG A 142 -47.22 -38.05 12.73
C ARG A 142 -47.00 -36.73 13.49
N ASP A 143 -47.13 -36.78 14.81
CA ASP A 143 -46.96 -35.59 15.67
C ASP A 143 -45.51 -35.13 15.70
N GLU A 144 -44.56 -36.07 15.78
CA GLU A 144 -43.12 -35.80 15.70
C GLU A 144 -42.73 -35.22 14.36
N LEU A 145 -43.29 -35.71 13.25
CA LEU A 145 -43.04 -35.15 11.91
C LEU A 145 -43.54 -33.73 11.77
N LYS A 146 -44.68 -33.41 12.37
CA LYS A 146 -45.22 -32.05 12.36
C LYS A 146 -44.30 -31.10 13.12
N GLU A 147 -43.85 -31.49 14.31
CA GLU A 147 -42.92 -30.71 15.11
C GLU A 147 -41.54 -30.59 14.46
N ALA A 148 -41.04 -31.68 13.89
CA ALA A 148 -39.80 -31.72 13.13
C ALA A 148 -39.85 -30.72 11.97
N LEU A 149 -40.92 -30.72 11.17
CA LEU A 149 -41.06 -29.81 10.04
C LEU A 149 -41.07 -28.34 10.49
N ILE A 150 -41.71 -28.01 11.61
CA ILE A 150 -41.71 -26.66 12.17
C ILE A 150 -40.30 -26.26 12.60
N SER A 151 -39.62 -27.15 13.34
CA SER A 151 -38.27 -26.94 13.84
C SER A 151 -37.26 -26.72 12.70
N LEU A 152 -37.27 -27.59 11.69
CA LEU A 152 -36.41 -27.51 10.51
C LEU A 152 -36.65 -26.22 9.71
N LYS A 153 -37.92 -25.84 9.51
CA LYS A 153 -38.27 -24.59 8.80
C LYS A 153 -37.77 -23.36 9.57
N ARG A 154 -37.94 -23.35 10.89
CA ARG A 154 -37.47 -22.26 11.74
C ARG A 154 -35.96 -22.13 11.67
N GLU A 155 -35.24 -23.24 11.69
CA GLU A 155 -33.77 -23.25 11.59
C GLU A 155 -33.28 -22.74 10.23
N ALA A 156 -33.97 -23.10 9.14
CA ALA A 156 -33.68 -22.60 7.80
C ALA A 156 -33.88 -21.08 7.68
N GLU A 157 -35.00 -20.56 8.20
CA GLU A 157 -35.26 -19.11 8.22
C GLU A 157 -34.29 -18.36 9.13
N ALA A 158 -33.95 -18.91 10.31
CA ALA A 158 -32.96 -18.34 11.21
C ALA A 158 -31.58 -18.24 10.54
N LYS A 159 -31.13 -19.30 9.86
CA LYS A 159 -29.89 -19.27 9.06
C LYS A 159 -29.96 -18.20 7.98
N LYS A 160 -31.05 -18.15 7.22
CA LYS A 160 -31.22 -17.18 6.12
C LYS A 160 -31.15 -15.75 6.60
N LEU A 161 -31.76 -15.46 7.76
CA LEU A 161 -31.68 -14.15 8.41
C LEU A 161 -30.25 -13.84 8.86
N ALA A 162 -29.57 -14.77 9.54
CA ALA A 162 -28.20 -14.60 9.98
C ALA A 162 -27.22 -14.33 8.82
N VAL A 163 -27.31 -15.11 7.74
CA VAL A 163 -26.50 -14.91 6.51
C VAL A 163 -26.77 -13.55 5.89
N ARG A 164 -28.03 -13.09 5.91
CA ARG A 164 -28.38 -11.75 5.40
C ARG A 164 -27.76 -10.66 6.25
N GLU A 165 -27.82 -10.76 7.58
CA GLU A 165 -27.23 -9.79 8.50
C GLU A 165 -25.71 -9.72 8.35
N LEU A 166 -25.04 -10.88 8.32
CA LEU A 166 -23.60 -10.99 8.03
C LEU A 166 -23.26 -10.37 6.67
N GLY A 167 -24.08 -10.60 5.65
CA GLY A 167 -23.89 -10.02 4.32
C GLY A 167 -23.96 -8.49 4.33
N LEU A 168 -24.90 -7.90 5.09
CA LEU A 168 -25.01 -6.45 5.24
C LEU A 168 -23.80 -5.87 6.00
N GLN A 169 -23.35 -6.54 7.06
CA GLN A 169 -22.17 -6.14 7.81
C GLN A 169 -20.90 -6.18 6.94
N TYR A 170 -20.70 -7.27 6.19
CA TYR A 170 -19.61 -7.39 5.24
C TYR A 170 -19.62 -6.26 4.21
N ILE A 171 -20.76 -5.95 3.59
CA ILE A 171 -20.87 -4.85 2.62
C ILE A 171 -20.46 -3.50 3.25
N GLN A 172 -20.84 -3.23 4.50
CA GLN A 172 -20.46 -2.00 5.17
C GLN A 172 -18.95 -1.91 5.42
N LEU A 173 -18.34 -3.00 5.91
CA LEU A 173 -16.91 -3.06 6.19
C LEU A 173 -16.07 -3.02 4.91
N PHE A 174 -16.50 -3.74 3.86
CA PHE A 174 -15.87 -3.71 2.55
C PHE A 174 -15.85 -2.29 1.95
N LYS A 175 -16.93 -1.52 2.12
CA LYS A 175 -16.95 -0.11 1.69
C LYS A 175 -15.91 0.72 2.44
N LYS A 176 -15.79 0.57 3.77
CA LYS A 176 -14.77 1.27 4.57
C LYS A 176 -13.35 0.89 4.14
N MET A 177 -13.10 -0.40 3.91
CA MET A 177 -11.84 -0.90 3.37
C MET A 177 -11.51 -0.24 2.03
N LYS A 178 -12.47 -0.20 1.08
CA LYS A 178 -12.25 0.41 -0.24
C LYS A 178 -11.96 1.90 -0.16
N VAL A 179 -12.62 2.63 0.74
CA VAL A 179 -12.34 4.05 0.95
C VAL A 179 -10.92 4.24 1.49
N ALA A 180 -10.52 3.50 2.53
CA ALA A 180 -9.17 3.61 3.08
C ALA A 180 -8.07 3.22 2.08
N GLN A 181 -8.27 2.14 1.31
CA GLN A 181 -7.35 1.75 0.24
C GLN A 181 -7.23 2.84 -0.83
N ALA A 182 -8.34 3.50 -1.20
CA ALA A 182 -8.31 4.59 -2.16
C ALA A 182 -7.62 5.85 -1.60
N GLU A 183 -7.80 6.17 -0.31
CA GLU A 183 -7.07 7.25 0.36
C GLU A 183 -5.55 6.97 0.35
N PHE A 184 -5.14 5.75 0.71
CA PHE A 184 -3.74 5.33 0.70
C PHE A 184 -3.13 5.35 -0.70
N ALA A 185 -3.85 4.86 -1.72
CA ALA A 185 -3.37 4.90 -3.10
C ALA A 185 -3.17 6.34 -3.62
N LYS A 186 -4.00 7.29 -3.19
CA LYS A 186 -3.82 8.71 -3.53
C LYS A 186 -2.57 9.28 -2.86
N ASP A 187 -2.37 8.99 -1.58
CA ASP A 187 -1.19 9.43 -0.82
C ASP A 187 0.10 8.90 -1.44
N GLN A 188 0.14 7.60 -1.74
CA GLN A 188 1.28 6.96 -2.40
C GLN A 188 1.58 7.56 -3.78
N LYS A 189 0.53 7.89 -4.56
CA LYS A 189 0.72 8.55 -5.85
C LYS A 189 1.35 9.95 -5.70
N VAL A 190 0.95 10.72 -4.69
CA VAL A 190 1.53 12.03 -4.41
C VAL A 190 3.03 11.90 -4.10
N GLU A 191 3.41 10.91 -3.28
CA GLU A 191 4.82 10.64 -2.99
C GLU A 191 5.61 10.19 -4.22
N ASP A 192 5.04 9.28 -5.03
CA ASP A 192 5.67 8.80 -6.26
C ASP A 192 5.89 9.94 -7.26
N ASP A 193 4.91 10.83 -7.41
CA ASP A 193 5.01 11.99 -8.30
C ASP A 193 6.01 13.01 -7.76
N ALA A 194 6.07 13.24 -6.44
CA ALA A 194 7.08 14.09 -5.81
C ALA A 194 8.50 13.55 -6.00
N ALA A 195 8.71 12.24 -5.80
CA ALA A 195 10.01 11.59 -6.00
C ALA A 195 10.46 11.66 -7.48
N LYS A 196 9.54 11.54 -8.44
CA LYS A 196 9.85 11.71 -9.87
C LYS A 196 10.25 13.14 -10.21
N GLU A 197 9.60 14.14 -9.63
CA GLU A 197 9.98 15.53 -9.86
C GLU A 197 11.32 15.88 -9.20
N GLU A 198 11.59 15.35 -8.01
CA GLU A 198 12.89 15.53 -7.35
C GLU A 198 14.03 14.91 -8.17
N THR A 199 13.87 13.67 -8.62
CA THR A 199 14.87 13.00 -9.48
C THR A 199 15.08 13.72 -10.81
N LYS A 200 14.03 14.30 -11.42
CA LYS A 200 14.18 15.15 -12.61
C LYS A 200 14.98 16.42 -12.31
N ARG A 201 14.69 17.09 -11.19
CA ARG A 201 15.40 18.32 -10.79
C ARG A 201 16.89 18.02 -10.55
N GLU A 202 17.20 16.94 -9.83
CA GLU A 202 18.58 16.51 -9.60
C GLU A 202 19.32 16.20 -10.91
N ALA A 203 18.65 15.55 -11.86
CA ALA A 203 19.21 15.29 -13.18
C ALA A 203 19.48 16.58 -13.98
N GLN A 204 18.56 17.55 -13.93
CA GLN A 204 18.74 18.86 -14.56
C GLN A 204 19.90 19.64 -13.93
N GLU A 205 19.96 19.72 -12.61
CA GLU A 205 21.07 20.38 -11.90
C GLU A 205 22.43 19.72 -12.22
N ALA A 206 22.47 18.39 -12.32
CA ALA A 206 23.68 17.66 -12.70
C ALA A 206 24.11 17.99 -14.14
N GLN A 207 23.15 18.09 -15.08
CA GLN A 207 23.43 18.49 -16.46
C GLN A 207 23.96 19.92 -16.54
N GLU A 208 23.35 20.86 -15.81
CA GLU A 208 23.80 22.25 -15.77
C GLU A 208 25.21 22.38 -15.18
N ARG A 209 25.51 21.66 -14.09
CA ARG A 209 26.86 21.62 -13.51
C ARG A 209 27.88 21.06 -14.49
N ALA A 210 27.55 19.98 -15.20
CA ALA A 210 28.42 19.41 -16.21
C ALA A 210 28.67 20.36 -17.39
N ALA A 211 27.64 21.08 -17.84
CA ALA A 211 27.74 22.09 -18.89
C ALA A 211 28.63 23.27 -18.45
N ALA A 212 28.43 23.79 -17.23
CA ALA A 212 29.24 24.87 -16.68
C ALA A 212 30.71 24.46 -16.52
N GLU A 213 30.98 23.22 -16.10
CA GLU A 213 32.36 22.70 -16.01
C GLU A 213 33.00 22.56 -17.39
N ALA A 214 32.25 22.10 -18.40
CA ALA A 214 32.73 21.98 -19.77
C ALA A 214 33.06 23.36 -20.38
N GLU A 215 32.18 24.35 -20.18
CA GLU A 215 32.40 25.73 -20.61
C GLU A 215 33.62 26.35 -19.92
N ALA A 216 33.75 26.17 -18.61
CA ALA A 216 34.93 26.62 -17.86
C ALA A 216 36.23 25.99 -18.36
N LYS A 217 36.21 24.70 -18.76
CA LYS A 217 37.37 24.02 -19.37
C LYS A 217 37.69 24.60 -20.75
N GLN A 218 36.69 24.85 -21.59
CA GLN A 218 36.89 25.46 -22.91
C GLN A 218 37.45 26.89 -22.80
N ALA A 219 36.90 27.71 -21.90
CA ALA A 219 37.39 29.07 -21.66
C ALA A 219 38.85 29.08 -21.18
N ARG A 220 39.23 28.15 -20.29
CA ARG A 220 40.63 27.97 -19.86
C ARG A 220 41.54 27.54 -21.00
N ALA A 221 41.07 26.66 -21.88
CA ALA A 221 41.84 26.20 -23.04
C ALA A 221 42.05 27.33 -24.06
N ALA A 222 41.00 28.10 -24.36
CA ALA A 222 41.04 29.25 -25.25
C ALA A 222 42.00 30.34 -24.72
N ALA A 223 41.87 30.70 -23.43
CA ALA A 223 42.78 31.66 -22.80
C ALA A 223 44.25 31.20 -22.81
N LYS A 224 44.49 29.88 -22.71
CA LYS A 224 45.85 29.33 -22.83
C LYS A 224 46.38 29.39 -24.26
N ALA A 225 45.53 29.11 -25.26
CA ALA A 225 45.90 29.19 -26.67
C ALA A 225 46.21 30.64 -27.09
N GLU A 226 45.40 31.61 -26.65
CA GLU A 226 45.63 33.03 -26.92
C GLU A 226 46.95 33.53 -26.33
N LYS A 227 47.27 33.12 -25.08
CA LYS A 227 48.57 33.41 -24.45
C LYS A 227 49.76 32.77 -25.18
N LEU A 228 49.56 31.62 -25.83
CA LEU A 228 50.61 30.97 -26.61
C LEU A 228 50.82 31.70 -27.94
N ALA A 229 49.74 32.00 -28.66
CA ALA A 229 49.80 32.73 -29.92
C ALA A 229 50.42 34.13 -29.77
N THR A 230 50.11 34.84 -28.68
CA THR A 230 50.75 36.13 -28.37
C THR A 230 52.24 35.99 -28.12
N LYS A 231 52.69 34.97 -27.38
CA LYS A 231 54.13 34.69 -27.21
C LYS A 231 54.82 34.35 -28.53
N GLU A 232 54.22 33.50 -29.36
CA GLU A 232 54.76 33.14 -30.66
C GLU A 232 54.88 34.37 -31.58
N ALA A 233 53.87 35.24 -31.58
CA ALA A 233 53.92 36.50 -32.33
C ALA A 233 55.01 37.45 -31.82
N GLU A 234 55.23 37.54 -30.51
CA GLU A 234 56.32 38.33 -29.91
C GLU A 234 57.70 37.77 -30.29
N GLU A 235 57.88 36.45 -30.22
CA GLU A 235 59.13 35.78 -30.64
C GLU A 235 59.40 36.00 -32.13
N GLN A 236 58.38 35.90 -32.97
CA GLN A 236 58.50 36.09 -34.41
C GLN A 236 58.81 37.55 -34.76
N ALA A 237 58.17 38.52 -34.10
CA ALA A 237 58.50 39.94 -34.23
C ALA A 237 59.93 40.26 -33.76
N MET A 238 60.43 39.57 -32.73
CA MET A 238 61.81 39.69 -32.28
C MET A 238 62.79 39.12 -33.31
N ALA A 239 62.49 37.95 -33.88
CA ALA A 239 63.28 37.33 -34.94
C ALA A 239 63.36 38.22 -36.19
N ASP A 240 62.25 38.83 -36.60
CA ASP A 240 62.19 39.75 -37.74
C ASP A 240 63.03 41.02 -37.50
N LYS A 241 62.99 41.58 -36.28
CA LYS A 241 63.86 42.71 -35.90
C LYS A 241 65.34 42.34 -35.98
N ILE A 242 65.73 41.13 -35.56
CA ILE A 242 67.10 40.64 -35.65
C ILE A 242 67.53 40.50 -37.13
N LEU A 243 66.67 39.97 -37.99
CA LEU A 243 66.92 39.85 -39.43
C LEU A 243 67.05 41.20 -40.13
N ALA A 244 66.17 42.16 -39.81
CA ALA A 244 66.24 43.52 -40.34
C ALA A 244 67.54 44.23 -39.96
N LYS A 245 67.99 44.07 -38.70
CA LYS A 245 69.25 44.63 -38.21
C LYS A 245 70.47 44.03 -38.93
N ARG A 246 70.44 42.74 -39.26
CA ARG A 246 71.50 42.07 -40.06
C ARG A 246 71.53 42.56 -41.52
N ARG A 247 70.38 42.80 -42.16
CA ARG A 247 70.31 43.39 -43.52
C ARG A 247 70.83 44.83 -43.57
N GLY A 248 70.60 45.61 -42.51
CA GLY A 248 71.17 46.96 -42.38
C GLY A 248 72.69 46.98 -42.25
N LEU A 249 73.28 45.95 -41.64
CA LEU A 249 74.74 45.77 -41.51
C LEU A 249 75.40 45.24 -42.79
N SER A 250 74.69 44.48 -43.64
CA SER A 250 75.24 44.03 -44.94
C SER A 250 75.19 45.10 -46.02
N GLY A 251 74.37 46.15 -45.86
CA GLY A 251 74.32 47.29 -46.78
C GLY A 251 75.48 48.29 -46.63
N SER A 252 76.26 48.21 -45.54
CA SER A 252 77.43 49.08 -45.32
C SER A 252 78.76 48.46 -45.75
N LEU A 253 78.75 47.31 -46.42
CA LEU A 253 79.96 46.60 -46.88
C LEU A 253 80.13 46.57 -48.41
N SER A 254 79.33 47.34 -49.17
CA SER A 254 79.48 47.51 -50.63
C SER A 254 79.97 48.91 -51.03
N LEU A 255 80.91 49.47 -50.27
CA LEU A 255 81.67 50.66 -50.68
C LEU A 255 83.15 50.36 -50.50
N SER A 256 83.76 49.81 -51.55
CA SER A 256 85.19 49.91 -51.88
C SER A 256 85.34 49.65 -53.37
#